data_AF-A0A936G8E9-F1
#
_entry.id   AF-A0A936G8E9-F1
#
_cell.length_a   1.000
_cell.length_b   1.000
_cell.length_c   1.000
_cell.angle_alpha   90.00
_cell.angle_beta   90.00
_cell.angle_gamma   90.00
#
_symmetry.space_group_name_H-M   'P 1'
#
loop_
_entity.id
_entity.type
_entity.pdbx_description
1 polymer ?
#
loop_
_entity_poly.entity_id
_entity_poly.type
_entity_poly.pdbx_seq_one_letter_code
_entity_poly.pdbx_strand_id
1 'polypeptide(L)'
;MAKINIVQKGPSGTVQYIEGWLKKNTCEFYFEFGGGDTVAIITIPTENTWDVKYPWASGRRKEILTFVAEELRQTQAPSSTIVWGDGYFSLMQK
;
A
#
# COMPACT_ATOMS: atom_id res chain seq x y z
N MET A 1 3.48 10.91 -13.34
CA MET A 1 2.81 9.59 -13.25
C MET A 1 3.18 8.99 -11.91
N ALA A 2 2.22 8.42 -11.19
CA ALA A 2 2.47 7.77 -9.91
C ALA A 2 3.09 6.38 -10.12
N LYS A 3 3.84 5.88 -9.15
CA LYS A 3 4.40 4.52 -9.17
C LYS A 3 4.55 3.97 -7.77
N ILE A 4 4.65 2.65 -7.66
CA ILE A 4 5.06 1.98 -6.42
C ILE A 4 6.54 1.60 -6.46
N ASN A 5 7.18 1.59 -5.29
CA ASN A 5 8.50 1.00 -5.06
C ASN A 5 8.44 0.12 -3.81
N ILE A 6 9.10 -1.03 -3.84
CA ILE A 6 9.07 -1.99 -2.73
C ILE A 6 10.48 -2.11 -2.16
N VAL A 7 10.64 -1.78 -0.89
CA VAL A 7 11.88 -1.94 -0.13
C VAL A 7 11.70 -3.11 0.82
N GLN A 8 12.11 -4.30 0.37
CA GLN A 8 11.97 -5.54 1.14
C GLN A 8 13.19 -5.77 2.05
N LYS A 9 12.92 -6.23 3.27
CA LYS A 9 13.92 -6.71 4.24
C LYS A 9 13.42 -7.98 4.94
N GLY A 10 13.85 -9.14 4.44
CA GLY A 10 13.39 -10.44 4.95
C GLY A 10 11.90 -10.68 4.62
N PRO A 11 11.07 -11.10 5.60
CA PRO A 11 9.65 -11.39 5.38
C PRO A 11 8.76 -10.13 5.43
N SER A 12 9.35 -8.94 5.48
CA SER A 12 8.62 -7.67 5.60
C SER A 12 9.31 -6.55 4.84
N GLY A 13 8.73 -5.37 4.83
CA GLY A 13 9.35 -4.20 4.22
C GLY A 13 8.41 -3.01 4.15
N THR A 14 8.69 -2.13 3.18
CA THR A 14 7.92 -0.91 2.95
C THR A 14 7.51 -0.82 1.48
N VAL A 15 6.22 -0.60 1.25
CA VAL A 15 5.69 -0.17 -0.05
C VAL A 15 5.63 1.36 -0.05
N GLN A 16 6.26 1.96 -1.05
CA GLN A 16 6.30 3.40 -1.25
C GLN A 16 5.43 3.77 -2.46
N TYR A 17 4.38 4.56 -2.23
CA TYR A 17 3.72 5.30 -3.31
C TYR A 17 4.51 6.56 -3.59
N ILE A 18 4.84 6.83 -4.86
CA ILE A 18 5.64 7.97 -5.26
C ILE A 18 4.93 8.72 -6.40
N GLU A 19 4.72 10.03 -6.23
CA GLU A 19 4.21 10.90 -7.29
C GLU A 19 4.86 12.29 -7.28
N GLY A 20 4.52 13.09 -8.29
CA GLY A 20 5.03 14.44 -8.48
C GLY A 20 6.31 14.49 -9.30
N TRP A 21 6.38 15.46 -10.23
CA TRP A 21 7.52 15.61 -11.15
C TRP A 21 8.56 16.60 -10.63
N LEU A 22 8.10 17.75 -10.10
CA LEU A 22 8.97 18.80 -9.54
C LEU A 22 9.34 18.57 -8.07
N LYS A 23 8.41 18.01 -7.29
CA LYS A 23 8.61 17.61 -5.90
C LYS A 23 8.14 16.18 -5.73
N LYS A 24 9.03 15.32 -5.22
CA LYS A 24 8.73 13.92 -4.95
C LYS A 24 7.88 13.83 -3.68
N ASN A 25 6.61 13.52 -3.85
CA ASN A 25 5.70 13.20 -2.77
C ASN A 25 5.67 11.69 -2.57
N THR A 26 5.75 11.25 -1.31
CA THR A 26 5.83 9.83 -0.97
C THR A 26 4.85 9.49 0.15
N CYS A 27 4.12 8.38 0.01
CA CYS A 27 3.47 7.68 1.11
C CYS A 27 4.17 6.33 1.33
N GLU A 28 4.27 5.88 2.57
CA GLU A 28 5.02 4.69 2.95
C GLU A 28 4.18 3.78 3.84
N PHE A 29 4.02 2.54 3.40
CA PHE A 29 3.18 1.54 4.04
C PHE A 29 4.03 0.34 4.41
N TYR A 30 3.97 -0.04 5.68
CA TYR A 30 4.62 -1.27 6.12
C TYR A 30 3.91 -2.47 5.52
N PHE A 31 4.66 -3.49 5.11
CA PHE A 31 4.09 -4.78 4.76
C PHE A 31 4.85 -5.92 5.43
N GLU A 32 4.15 -7.03 5.62
CA GLU A 32 4.73 -8.31 5.99
C GLU A 32 4.05 -9.45 5.22
N PHE A 33 4.78 -10.53 4.99
CA PHE A 33 4.21 -11.75 4.43
C PHE A 33 3.33 -12.45 5.45
N GLY A 34 2.15 -12.89 4.99
CA GLY A 34 1.21 -13.64 5.80
C GLY A 34 1.49 -15.14 5.78
N GLY A 35 0.75 -15.86 6.61
CA GLY A 35 0.64 -17.33 6.56
C GLY A 35 -0.69 -17.79 5.98
N GLY A 36 -0.82 -19.10 5.73
CA GLY A 36 -2.02 -19.70 5.15
C GLY A 36 -2.32 -19.12 3.77
N ASP A 37 -3.54 -18.65 3.57
CA ASP A 37 -3.98 -18.05 2.30
C ASP A 37 -3.57 -16.58 2.15
N THR A 38 -2.90 -15.98 3.13
CA THR A 38 -2.50 -14.57 3.06
C THR A 38 -1.10 -14.44 2.47
N VAL A 39 -0.98 -13.80 1.32
CA VAL A 39 0.30 -13.51 0.67
C VAL A 39 1.04 -12.39 1.41
N ALA A 40 0.36 -11.26 1.60
CA ALA A 40 0.93 -10.11 2.30
C ALA A 40 -0.16 -9.29 2.98
N ILE A 41 0.20 -8.66 4.09
CA ILE A 41 -0.62 -7.69 4.81
C ILE A 41 0.08 -6.34 4.71
N ILE A 42 -0.65 -5.32 4.28
CA ILE A 42 -0.15 -3.96 4.13
C ILE A 42 -0.86 -3.08 5.15
N THR A 43 -0.11 -2.55 6.10
CA THR A 43 -0.61 -1.66 7.15
C THR A 43 -0.68 -0.22 6.62
N ILE A 44 -1.87 0.37 6.75
CA ILE A 44 -2.19 1.70 6.23
C ILE A 44 -2.68 2.61 7.36
N PRO A 45 -2.43 3.92 7.29
CA PRO A 45 -3.04 4.85 8.24
C PRO A 45 -4.56 4.80 8.14
N THR A 46 -5.24 4.88 9.29
CA THR A 46 -6.69 5.09 9.36
C THR A 46 -7.06 6.44 8.74
N GLU A 47 -8.34 6.63 8.45
CA GLU A 47 -8.84 7.90 7.88
C GLU A 47 -8.47 9.10 8.76
N ASN A 48 -8.65 8.96 10.08
CA ASN A 48 -8.36 10.01 11.07
C ASN A 48 -6.86 10.33 11.22
N THR A 49 -5.96 9.44 10.78
CA THR A 49 -4.50 9.63 10.90
C THR A 49 -3.83 9.96 9.57
N TRP A 50 -4.55 9.81 8.46
CA TRP A 50 -4.01 9.99 7.12
C TRP A 50 -3.56 11.42 6.86
N ASP A 51 -4.43 12.40 7.05
CA ASP A 51 -4.16 13.80 6.75
C ASP A 51 -3.03 14.37 7.63
N VAL A 52 -2.88 13.85 8.85
CA VAL A 52 -1.76 14.19 9.75
C VAL A 52 -0.45 13.61 9.22
N LYS A 53 -0.45 12.35 8.77
CA LYS A 53 0.75 11.67 8.29
C LYS A 53 1.17 12.12 6.89
N TYR A 54 0.21 12.41 6.02
CA TYR A 54 0.41 12.84 4.64
C TYR A 54 -0.40 14.09 4.30
N PRO A 55 -0.05 15.28 4.84
CA PRO A 55 -0.80 16.51 4.59
C PRO A 55 -0.94 16.87 3.10
N TRP A 56 0.06 16.52 2.29
CA TRP A 56 0.05 16.75 0.84
C TRP A 56 -1.02 15.91 0.10
N ALA A 57 -1.46 14.81 0.71
CA ALA A 57 -2.42 13.86 0.18
C ALA A 57 -3.77 13.91 0.91
N SER A 58 -4.05 15.01 1.62
CA SER A 58 -5.33 15.19 2.32
C SER A 58 -6.52 15.02 1.36
N GLY A 59 -7.53 14.26 1.79
CA GLY A 59 -8.69 13.91 0.96
C GLY A 59 -8.42 12.90 -0.17
N ARG A 60 -7.17 12.48 -0.40
CA ARG A 60 -6.79 11.52 -1.47
C ARG A 60 -6.48 10.12 -0.97
N ARG A 61 -6.79 9.82 0.30
CA ARG A 61 -6.55 8.51 0.94
C ARG A 61 -7.08 7.35 0.09
N LYS A 62 -8.37 7.39 -0.26
CA LYS A 62 -9.03 6.30 -0.98
C LYS A 62 -8.41 6.07 -2.37
N GLU A 63 -8.15 7.15 -3.10
CA GLU A 63 -7.52 7.12 -4.43
C GLU A 63 -6.15 6.44 -4.37
N ILE A 64 -5.26 6.94 -3.50
CA ILE A 64 -3.88 6.47 -3.40
C ILE A 64 -3.84 5.02 -2.93
N LEU A 65 -4.63 4.65 -1.91
CA LEU A 65 -4.65 3.29 -1.40
C LEU A 65 -5.21 2.30 -2.42
N THR A 66 -6.24 2.68 -3.18
CA THR A 66 -6.78 1.84 -4.26
C THR A 66 -5.72 1.59 -5.33
N PHE A 67 -5.00 2.64 -5.75
CA PHE A 67 -3.89 2.52 -6.70
C PHE A 67 -2.80 1.58 -6.17
N VAL A 68 -2.34 1.78 -4.93
CA VAL A 68 -1.28 0.96 -4.33
C VAL A 68 -1.71 -0.51 -4.24
N ALA A 69 -2.94 -0.78 -3.80
CA ALA A 69 -3.46 -2.14 -3.69
C ALA A 69 -3.53 -2.84 -5.05
N GLU A 70 -4.07 -2.17 -6.08
CA GLU A 70 -4.16 -2.74 -7.41
C GLU A 70 -2.79 -2.92 -8.07
N GLU A 71 -1.90 -1.95 -7.99
CA GLU A 71 -0.55 -2.07 -8.54
C GLU A 71 0.25 -3.18 -7.86
N LEU A 72 0.16 -3.31 -6.53
CA LEU A 72 0.81 -4.41 -5.81
C LEU A 72 0.24 -5.77 -6.24
N ARG A 73 -1.09 -5.88 -6.32
CA ARG A 73 -1.75 -7.11 -6.78
C ARG A 73 -1.28 -7.45 -8.19
N GLN A 74 -1.32 -6.51 -9.12
CA GLN A 74 -0.98 -6.74 -10.53
C GLN A 74 0.50 -7.06 -10.75
N THR A 75 1.41 -6.46 -9.98
CA THR A 75 2.86 -6.63 -10.21
C THR A 75 3.50 -7.72 -9.37
N GLN A 76 3.00 -7.96 -8.15
CA GLN A 76 3.62 -8.89 -7.20
C GLN A 76 2.82 -10.18 -6.99
N ALA A 77 1.49 -10.13 -7.06
CA ALA A 77 0.64 -11.29 -6.82
C ALA A 77 -0.61 -11.31 -7.74
N PRO A 78 -0.44 -11.48 -9.06
CA PRO A 78 -1.50 -11.23 -10.04
C PRO A 78 -2.75 -12.12 -9.88
N SER A 79 -2.57 -13.31 -9.30
CA SER A 79 -3.64 -14.27 -9.04
C SER A 79 -4.38 -14.02 -7.71
N SER A 80 -3.87 -13.14 -6.85
CA SER A 80 -4.46 -12.84 -5.54
C SER A 80 -5.69 -11.93 -5.64
N THR A 81 -6.44 -11.85 -4.55
CA THR A 81 -7.56 -10.92 -4.33
C THR A 81 -7.19 -9.92 -3.24
N ILE A 82 -7.64 -8.66 -3.39
CA ILE A 82 -7.47 -7.62 -2.37
C ILE A 82 -8.63 -7.73 -1.37
N VAL A 83 -8.30 -7.84 -0.08
CA VAL A 83 -9.26 -7.80 1.02
C VAL A 83 -8.95 -6.61 1.91
N TRP A 84 -9.95 -5.75 2.13
CA TRP A 84 -9.80 -4.54 2.94
C TRP A 84 -10.20 -4.79 4.39
N GLY A 85 -9.42 -4.27 5.33
CA GLY A 85 -9.75 -4.20 6.75
C GLY A 85 -9.60 -2.78 7.30
N ASP A 86 -9.87 -2.62 8.60
CA ASP A 86 -9.61 -1.34 9.26
C ASP A 86 -8.11 -1.19 9.52
N GLY A 87 -7.49 -0.18 8.92
CA GLY A 87 -6.05 0.06 9.04
C GLY A 87 -5.14 -0.88 8.25
N TYR A 88 -5.68 -1.75 7.38
CA TYR A 88 -4.87 -2.60 6.49
C TYR A 88 -5.62 -2.99 5.21
N PHE A 89 -4.88 -3.50 4.23
CA PHE A 89 -5.43 -4.40 3.22
C PHE A 89 -4.49 -5.59 3.04
N SER A 90 -5.03 -6.71 2.60
CA SER A 90 -4.29 -7.96 2.42
C SER A 90 -4.44 -8.45 0.99
N LEU A 91 -3.38 -9.08 0.50
CA LEU A 91 -3.43 -9.88 -0.73
C LEU A 91 -3.62 -11.33 -0.32
N MET A 92 -4.73 -11.94 -0.73
CA MET A 92 -5.07 -13.32 -0.40
C MET A 92 -5.02 -14.21 -1.65
N GLN A 93 -4.51 -15.43 -1.50
CA GLN A 93 -4.62 -16.46 -2.52
C GLN A 93 -6.10 -16.75 -2.80
N LYS A 94 -6.38 -17.12 -4.06
CA LYS A 94 -7.73 -17.54 -4.48
C LYS A 94 -8.01 -18.98 -4.08
#